data_AF-A0A0G1TL44-F1
#
_entry.id   AF-A0A0G1TL44-F1
#
_cell.length_a   1.000
_cell.length_b   1.000
_cell.length_c   1.000
_cell.angle_alpha   90.00
_cell.angle_beta   90.00
_cell.angle_gamma   90.00
#
_symmetry.space_group_name_H-M   'P 1'
#
loop_
_entity.id
_entity.type
_entity.pdbx_description
1 polymer ?
#
loop_
_entity_poly.entity_id
_entity_poly.type
_entity_poly.pdbx_seq_one_letter_code
_entity_poly.pdbx_strand_id
1 'polypeptide(L)'
;MKKLLSIVAAIILIGGVVFILLTSETAPQNLLGQDPKLHLYTISGESTGQLNVTVPFSEESDEAYLIDIALDLDGDGQITDSEWRVKNAGAYLVQNLKNNYWFADEAKTLAVGDEALLKVSFKKSDSSVAPATLEKKVKIEAFEIGERFGFDVPGAHENIKRGIGLLNTVIKAAHAEGEEVFRDALTPDLAQNSMECAAVSAANNLMSLAGENDKLGNLPEFTGDLIEELKTDMKFNNGISLANMVAGKNAFIQRHNLPISTELKLAPTKDDILNALNSGAAVELSFAFVQSRSGRDNTGHVVTLVGASNSNIFVHDSGTPEGMDTLRMFGTVQTPKNTFINVPYPLWDGVAYIDGVVIQNWTEPKHAEGSYTDGGEQASEVEMLVINGQYFPKSFFRVANPDNCNSSHYHAVASDDTVYGFKYKNSSEIISLRDPDRNSCGFGKISEVPVEKITITFEQSQELIKYLPTSAVPEKSGGTVKVCGLPGGPACPPR
;
A
#
# COMPACT_ATOMS: atom_id res chain seq x y z
N MET A 1 -59.88 -25.21 8.59
CA MET A 1 -59.55 -23.77 8.75
C MET A 1 -58.63 -23.48 9.94
N LYS A 2 -58.95 -23.89 11.18
CA LYS A 2 -58.08 -23.61 12.35
C LYS A 2 -56.62 -24.09 12.20
N LYS A 3 -56.39 -25.31 11.71
CA LYS A 3 -55.03 -25.85 11.48
C LYS A 3 -54.23 -25.10 10.40
N LEU A 4 -54.90 -24.55 9.38
CA LEU A 4 -54.25 -23.80 8.31
C LEU A 4 -53.80 -22.42 8.81
N LEU A 5 -54.62 -21.76 9.63
CA LEU A 5 -54.30 -20.48 10.27
C LEU A 5 -53.10 -20.59 11.21
N SER A 6 -52.98 -21.67 11.98
CA SER A 6 -51.84 -21.90 12.87
C SER A 6 -50.53 -22.07 12.13
N ILE A 7 -50.55 -22.72 10.96
CA ILE A 7 -49.36 -22.93 10.12
C ILE A 7 -48.93 -21.62 9.45
N VAL A 8 -49.88 -20.83 8.94
CA VAL A 8 -49.57 -19.51 8.34
C VAL A 8 -49.01 -18.55 9.39
N ALA A 9 -49.58 -18.53 10.60
CA ALA A 9 -49.05 -17.71 11.69
C ALA A 9 -47.62 -18.13 12.09
N ALA A 10 -47.34 -19.44 12.15
CA ALA A 10 -45.99 -19.93 12.44
C ALA A 10 -44.97 -19.56 11.35
N ILE A 11 -45.36 -19.63 10.07
CA ILE A 11 -44.50 -19.24 8.94
C ILE A 11 -44.24 -17.73 8.95
N ILE A 12 -45.23 -16.90 9.27
CA ILE A 12 -45.04 -15.44 9.41
C ILE A 12 -44.13 -15.12 10.60
N LEU A 13 -44.26 -15.86 11.71
CA LEU A 13 -43.43 -15.64 12.88
C LEU A 13 -41.97 -16.06 12.64
N ILE A 14 -41.76 -17.22 11.99
CA ILE A 14 -40.43 -17.69 11.59
C ILE A 14 -39.84 -16.75 10.53
N GLY A 15 -40.63 -16.36 9.52
CA GLY A 15 -40.21 -15.41 8.50
C GLY A 15 -39.87 -14.03 9.07
N GLY A 16 -40.63 -13.55 10.06
CA GLY A 16 -40.35 -12.31 10.77
C GLY A 16 -39.09 -12.38 11.65
N VAL A 17 -38.86 -13.49 12.34
CA VAL A 17 -37.64 -13.71 13.14
C VAL A 17 -36.41 -13.83 12.23
N VAL A 18 -36.52 -14.55 11.12
CA VAL A 18 -35.45 -14.67 10.11
C VAL A 18 -35.18 -13.31 9.45
N PHE A 19 -36.21 -12.54 9.12
CA PHE A 19 -36.04 -11.18 8.59
C PHE A 19 -35.34 -10.25 9.60
N ILE A 20 -35.76 -10.25 10.87
CA ILE A 20 -35.12 -9.44 11.92
C ILE A 20 -33.66 -9.85 12.15
N LEU A 21 -33.34 -11.15 12.12
CA LEU A 21 -31.96 -11.63 12.24
C LEU A 21 -31.12 -11.33 11.00
N LEU A 22 -31.72 -11.24 9.81
CA LEU A 22 -31.04 -10.85 8.57
C LEU A 22 -30.92 -9.33 8.41
N THR A 23 -31.71 -8.53 9.12
CA THR A 23 -31.68 -7.06 9.08
C THR A 23 -31.18 -6.41 10.37
N SER A 24 -30.72 -7.18 11.36
CA SER A 24 -30.12 -6.60 12.57
C SER A 24 -28.73 -6.09 12.22
N GLU A 25 -28.66 -4.84 11.76
CA GLU A 25 -27.39 -4.11 11.69
C GLU A 25 -26.72 -4.15 13.07
N THR A 26 -25.43 -4.50 13.09
CA THR A 26 -24.64 -4.46 14.32
C THR A 26 -24.65 -3.03 14.84
N ALA A 27 -25.16 -2.81 16.06
CA ALA A 27 -25.25 -1.47 16.59
C ALA A 27 -23.82 -0.89 16.76
N PRO A 28 -23.54 0.36 16.33
CA PRO A 28 -22.20 0.96 16.38
C PRO A 28 -21.51 0.88 17.75
N GLN A 29 -22.31 0.82 18.82
CA GLN A 29 -21.85 0.68 20.20
C GLN A 29 -21.16 -0.65 20.52
N ASN A 30 -21.39 -1.70 19.72
CA ASN A 30 -20.68 -2.97 19.86
C ASN A 30 -19.32 -2.96 19.15
N LEU A 31 -19.13 -2.05 18.19
CA LEU A 31 -17.92 -1.96 17.38
C LEU A 31 -16.83 -1.10 18.04
N LEU A 32 -17.19 -0.08 18.83
CA LEU A 32 -16.23 0.80 19.48
C LEU A 32 -15.54 0.11 20.68
N GLY A 33 -14.21 0.01 20.64
CA GLY A 33 -13.41 -0.55 21.72
C GLY A 33 -13.35 0.35 22.96
N GLN A 34 -13.06 -0.24 24.12
CA GLN A 34 -13.20 0.43 25.43
C GLN A 34 -11.89 1.00 25.99
N ASP A 35 -10.76 0.84 25.30
CA ASP A 35 -9.44 1.27 25.79
C ASP A 35 -8.68 2.15 24.79
N PRO A 36 -9.18 3.37 24.51
CA PRO A 36 -8.44 4.34 23.72
C PRO A 36 -7.15 4.76 24.46
N LYS A 37 -6.13 5.13 23.69
CA LYS A 37 -4.87 5.68 24.18
C LYS A 37 -4.71 7.13 23.74
N LEU A 38 -4.01 7.91 24.55
CA LEU A 38 -3.67 9.30 24.26
C LEU A 38 -2.17 9.48 24.42
N HIS A 39 -1.51 9.78 23.30
CA HIS A 39 -0.08 10.00 23.23
C HIS A 39 0.21 11.49 23.05
N LEU A 40 1.16 12.01 23.82
CA LEU A 40 1.78 13.31 23.61
C LEU A 40 3.17 13.11 23.02
N TYR A 41 3.38 13.67 21.84
CA TYR A 41 4.66 13.55 21.17
C TYR A 41 5.72 14.43 21.81
N THR A 42 6.90 13.84 22.05
CA THR A 42 8.04 14.51 22.67
C THR A 42 9.29 14.46 21.79
N ILE A 43 10.15 15.48 21.94
CA ILE A 43 11.50 15.51 21.38
C ILE A 43 12.46 15.80 22.52
N SER A 44 13.41 14.90 22.77
CA SER A 44 14.32 14.96 23.92
C SER A 44 13.57 15.12 25.26
N GLY A 45 12.39 14.50 25.37
CA GLY A 45 11.51 14.60 26.54
C GLY A 45 10.69 15.90 26.64
N GLU A 46 10.86 16.86 25.73
CA GLU A 46 10.07 18.09 25.70
C GLU A 46 8.81 17.93 24.85
N SER A 47 7.68 18.49 25.33
CA SER A 47 6.39 18.44 24.63
C SER A 47 6.44 19.21 23.30
N THR A 48 6.01 18.54 22.24
CA THR A 48 5.78 19.19 20.94
C THR A 48 4.43 19.90 20.87
N GLY A 49 3.49 19.58 21.77
CA GLY A 49 2.08 19.96 21.69
C GLY A 49 1.26 19.14 20.68
N GLN A 50 1.88 18.19 19.97
CA GLN A 50 1.16 17.29 19.05
C GLN A 50 0.66 16.06 19.82
N LEU A 51 -0.60 15.70 19.60
CA LEU A 51 -1.30 14.60 20.24
C LEU A 51 -1.76 13.57 19.21
N ASN A 52 -1.81 12.31 19.63
CA ASN A 52 -2.42 11.22 18.89
C ASN A 52 -3.36 10.44 19.79
N VAL A 53 -4.58 10.23 19.30
CA VAL A 53 -5.55 9.34 19.93
C VAL A 53 -5.64 8.05 19.12
N THR A 54 -5.27 6.95 19.74
CA THR A 54 -5.43 5.60 19.18
C THR A 54 -6.75 5.02 19.66
N VAL A 55 -7.65 4.73 18.73
CA VAL A 55 -8.98 4.19 18.99
C VAL A 55 -9.04 2.73 18.53
N PRO A 56 -9.24 1.77 19.45
CA PRO A 56 -9.47 0.37 19.09
C PRO A 56 -10.93 0.13 18.69
N PHE A 57 -11.14 -0.88 17.86
CA PHE A 57 -12.46 -1.42 17.52
C PHE A 57 -12.55 -2.90 17.91
N SER A 58 -13.73 -3.33 18.34
CA SER A 58 -13.98 -4.67 18.84
C SER A 58 -14.23 -5.69 17.71
N GLU A 59 -14.69 -5.22 16.56
CA GLU A 59 -15.05 -6.03 15.39
C GLU A 59 -14.68 -5.28 14.10
N GLU A 60 -14.50 -6.02 13.00
CA GLU A 60 -14.28 -5.47 11.66
C GLU A 60 -15.60 -5.11 10.96
N SER A 61 -15.56 -4.22 9.97
CA SER A 61 -16.70 -3.86 9.14
C SER A 61 -16.27 -3.22 7.82
N ASP A 62 -16.90 -3.64 6.73
CA ASP A 62 -16.72 -3.06 5.39
C ASP A 62 -17.57 -1.80 5.15
N GLU A 63 -18.34 -1.36 6.15
CA GLU A 63 -19.18 -0.17 6.04
C GLU A 63 -18.38 1.11 6.35
N ALA A 64 -18.81 2.24 5.78
CA ALA A 64 -18.17 3.52 6.03
C ALA A 64 -18.63 4.13 7.36
N TYR A 65 -17.69 4.34 8.28
CA TYR A 65 -17.93 5.00 9.56
C TYR A 65 -17.22 6.34 9.69
N LEU A 66 -17.80 7.19 10.52
CA LEU A 66 -17.28 8.49 10.90
C LEU A 66 -17.02 8.54 12.39
N ILE A 67 -15.94 9.21 12.77
CA ILE A 67 -15.55 9.45 14.15
C ILE A 67 -15.36 10.96 14.41
N ASP A 68 -15.76 11.36 15.61
CA ASP A 68 -15.49 12.67 16.18
C ASP A 68 -14.74 12.45 17.50
N ILE A 69 -13.73 13.29 17.77
CA ILE A 69 -12.91 13.21 18.99
C ILE A 69 -12.82 14.59 19.63
N ALA A 70 -13.11 14.62 20.93
CA ALA A 70 -12.93 15.78 21.78
C ALA A 70 -12.05 15.44 22.98
N LEU A 71 -11.28 16.41 23.43
CA LEU A 71 -10.38 16.30 24.57
C LEU A 71 -10.54 17.53 25.45
N ASP A 72 -10.77 17.30 26.75
CA ASP A 72 -10.80 18.33 27.78
C ASP A 72 -9.39 18.91 27.94
N LEU A 73 -9.16 20.06 27.32
CA LEU A 73 -7.83 20.68 27.19
C LEU A 73 -7.56 21.71 28.28
N ASP A 74 -8.63 22.27 28.88
CA ASP A 74 -8.52 23.21 29.99
C ASP A 74 -8.63 22.55 31.38
N GLY A 75 -8.98 21.26 31.41
CA GLY A 75 -9.00 20.42 32.60
C GLY A 75 -10.18 20.71 33.53
N ASP A 76 -11.24 21.35 33.03
CA ASP A 76 -12.42 21.68 33.84
C ASP A 76 -13.35 20.48 34.11
N GLY A 77 -13.07 19.34 33.47
CA GLY A 77 -13.79 18.09 33.61
C GLY A 77 -15.04 17.98 32.76
N GLN A 78 -15.27 18.90 31.81
CA GLN A 78 -16.38 18.91 30.88
C GLN A 78 -15.90 19.07 29.44
N ILE A 79 -16.59 18.43 28.50
CA ILE A 79 -16.33 18.63 27.07
C ILE A 79 -17.31 19.66 26.53
N THR A 80 -16.76 20.74 25.99
CA THR A 80 -17.49 21.82 25.31
C THR A 80 -17.36 21.74 23.79
N ASP A 81 -18.18 22.50 23.07
CA ASP A 81 -18.16 22.52 21.60
C ASP A 81 -16.82 22.96 20.99
N SER A 82 -16.04 23.75 21.73
CA SER A 82 -14.69 24.22 21.35
C SER A 82 -13.60 23.15 21.43
N GLU A 83 -13.86 22.04 22.11
CA GLU A 83 -12.87 21.01 22.42
C GLU A 83 -12.92 19.81 21.48
N TRP A 84 -13.86 19.81 20.55
CA TRP A 84 -13.87 18.87 19.43
C TRP A 84 -12.74 19.20 18.46
N ARG A 85 -11.72 18.33 18.41
CA ARG A 85 -10.53 18.50 17.58
C ARG A 85 -10.57 17.71 16.29
N VAL A 86 -11.26 16.58 16.28
CA VAL A 86 -11.49 15.76 15.10
C VAL A 86 -12.99 15.70 14.85
N LYS A 87 -13.41 15.99 13.61
CA LYS A 87 -14.83 15.97 13.21
C LYS A 87 -15.01 15.28 11.87
N ASN A 88 -15.96 14.34 11.81
CA ASN A 88 -16.33 13.50 10.69
C ASN A 88 -15.10 12.90 9.98
N ALA A 89 -14.11 12.45 10.75
CA ALA A 89 -12.98 11.72 10.19
C ALA A 89 -13.41 10.29 9.87
N GLY A 90 -12.86 9.69 8.82
CA GLY A 90 -13.11 8.29 8.49
C GLY A 90 -12.62 7.37 9.62
N ALA A 91 -13.39 6.34 9.90
CA ALA A 91 -13.00 5.25 10.79
C ALA A 91 -13.14 3.93 10.02
N TYR A 92 -12.01 3.24 9.87
CA TYR A 92 -11.91 2.02 9.07
C TYR A 92 -11.73 0.84 10.00
N LEU A 93 -12.68 -0.08 9.96
CA LEU A 93 -12.76 -1.19 10.90
C LEU A 93 -12.20 -2.43 10.22
N VAL A 94 -10.88 -2.58 10.25
CA VAL A 94 -10.19 -3.81 9.81
C VAL A 94 -9.85 -4.65 11.03
N GLN A 95 -9.92 -5.99 10.91
CA GLN A 95 -9.65 -6.89 12.03
C GLN A 95 -8.31 -6.59 12.71
N ASN A 96 -8.34 -6.45 14.03
CA ASN A 96 -7.16 -6.20 14.87
C ASN A 96 -6.40 -4.90 14.57
N LEU A 97 -6.97 -3.97 13.79
CA LEU A 97 -6.32 -2.71 13.44
C LEU A 97 -6.95 -1.54 14.21
N LYS A 98 -6.11 -0.80 14.93
CA LYS A 98 -6.51 0.45 15.61
C LYS A 98 -6.50 1.61 14.61
N ASN A 99 -7.24 2.67 14.89
CA ASN A 99 -7.17 3.90 14.08
C ASN A 99 -6.52 5.02 14.89
N ASN A 100 -5.65 5.77 14.25
CA ASN A 100 -4.91 6.87 14.84
C ASN A 100 -5.44 8.22 14.35
N TYR A 101 -5.67 9.14 15.29
CA TYR A 101 -6.21 10.46 15.02
C TYR A 101 -5.36 11.56 15.65
N TRP A 102 -5.02 12.54 14.84
CA TRP A 102 -4.02 13.55 15.17
C TRP A 102 -4.64 14.91 15.41
N PHE A 103 -4.15 15.62 16.41
CA PHE A 103 -4.49 17.02 16.64
C PHE A 103 -3.44 17.69 17.53
N ALA A 104 -3.48 19.03 17.57
CA ALA A 104 -2.55 19.81 18.38
C ALA A 104 -3.24 20.41 19.59
N ASP A 105 -2.56 20.36 20.73
CA ASP A 105 -2.74 21.29 21.83
C ASP A 105 -1.89 22.54 21.55
N GLU A 106 -2.49 23.52 20.86
CA GLU A 106 -1.81 24.76 20.48
C GLU A 106 -1.35 25.58 21.70
N ALA A 107 -2.07 25.47 22.83
CA ALA A 107 -1.74 26.16 24.05
C ALA A 107 -0.62 25.47 24.84
N LYS A 108 -0.31 24.20 24.51
CA LYS A 108 0.67 23.35 25.19
C LYS A 108 0.41 23.27 26.69
N THR A 109 -0.85 23.16 27.08
CA THR A 109 -1.30 23.05 28.46
C THR A 109 -1.11 21.63 29.02
N LEU A 110 -1.11 20.62 28.15
CA LEU A 110 -1.00 19.22 28.55
C LEU A 110 0.45 18.73 28.70
N ALA A 111 0.69 17.93 29.73
CA ALA A 111 1.97 17.28 30.00
C ALA A 111 1.85 15.75 30.08
N VAL A 112 3.00 15.08 29.90
CA VAL A 112 3.11 13.63 30.07
C VAL A 112 2.72 13.25 31.50
N GLY A 113 1.82 12.27 31.63
CA GLY A 113 1.36 11.75 32.91
C GLY A 113 0.08 12.40 33.44
N ASP A 114 -0.38 13.50 32.84
CA ASP A 114 -1.67 14.11 33.15
C ASP A 114 -2.81 13.15 32.80
N GLU A 115 -3.98 13.36 33.42
CA GLU A 115 -5.23 12.72 33.01
C GLU A 115 -6.09 13.73 32.26
N ALA A 116 -6.58 13.35 31.08
CA ALA A 116 -7.50 14.17 30.29
C ALA A 116 -8.80 13.40 30.04
N LEU A 117 -9.93 14.12 30.06
CA LEU A 117 -11.22 13.54 29.67
C LEU A 117 -11.27 13.47 28.14
N LEU A 118 -11.31 12.26 27.61
CA LEU A 118 -11.44 11.97 26.18
C LEU A 118 -12.89 11.58 25.88
N LYS A 119 -13.45 12.16 24.81
CA LYS A 119 -14.75 11.78 24.28
C LYS A 119 -14.63 11.38 22.82
N VAL A 120 -15.11 10.19 22.50
CA VAL A 120 -15.17 9.62 21.16
C VAL A 120 -16.63 9.41 20.78
N SER A 121 -17.03 9.93 19.63
CA SER A 121 -18.36 9.72 19.04
C SER A 121 -18.20 9.03 17.69
N PHE A 122 -18.84 7.88 17.50
CA PHE A 122 -18.64 6.98 16.37
C PHE A 122 -19.99 6.60 15.75
N LYS A 123 -20.15 6.78 14.44
CA LYS A 123 -21.41 6.52 13.73
C LYS A 123 -21.16 5.99 12.32
N LYS A 124 -22.11 5.22 11.81
CA LYS A 124 -22.16 4.89 10.38
C LYS A 124 -22.47 6.16 9.57
N SER A 125 -21.71 6.40 8.50
CA SER A 125 -21.71 7.64 7.72
C SER A 125 -23.11 8.06 7.21
N ASP A 126 -23.85 7.11 6.65
CA ASP A 126 -25.19 7.32 6.07
C ASP A 126 -26.34 6.97 7.00
N SER A 127 -26.08 6.82 8.30
CA SER A 127 -27.09 6.36 9.26
C SER A 127 -27.68 7.50 10.08
N SER A 128 -29.00 7.43 10.31
CA SER A 128 -29.69 8.26 11.31
C SER A 128 -29.62 7.69 12.72
N VAL A 129 -28.96 6.54 12.91
CA VAL A 129 -28.77 5.91 14.22
C VAL A 129 -27.89 6.80 15.09
N ALA A 130 -28.22 6.88 16.38
CA ALA A 130 -27.43 7.65 17.34
C ALA A 130 -25.97 7.15 17.36
N PRO A 131 -24.98 8.05 17.48
CA PRO A 131 -23.59 7.65 17.57
C PRO A 131 -23.34 6.81 18.82
N ALA A 132 -22.50 5.80 18.70
CA ALA A 132 -21.83 5.20 19.84
C ALA A 132 -20.93 6.26 20.48
N THR A 133 -21.05 6.45 21.79
CA THR A 133 -20.23 7.43 22.51
C THR A 133 -19.44 6.72 23.60
N LEU A 134 -18.13 6.98 23.62
CA LEU A 134 -17.24 6.60 24.71
C LEU A 134 -16.70 7.88 25.34
N GLU A 135 -16.83 8.00 26.66
CA GLU A 135 -16.24 9.08 27.43
C GLU A 135 -15.40 8.47 28.55
N LYS A 136 -14.11 8.77 28.57
CA LYS A 136 -13.14 8.09 29.44
C LYS A 136 -12.01 9.05 29.83
N LYS A 137 -11.62 9.02 31.11
CA LYS A 137 -10.36 9.63 31.53
C LYS A 137 -9.20 8.75 31.09
N VAL A 138 -8.28 9.33 30.35
CA VAL A 138 -7.09 8.63 29.84
C VAL A 138 -5.84 9.33 30.33
N LYS A 139 -4.82 8.54 30.67
CA LYS A 139 -3.52 9.05 31.03
C LYS A 139 -2.75 9.41 29.76
N ILE A 140 -2.09 10.56 29.76
CA ILE A 140 -1.24 11.01 28.66
C ILE A 140 0.09 10.25 28.70
N GLU A 141 0.38 9.50 27.65
CA GLU A 141 1.61 8.74 27.49
C GLU A 141 2.59 9.49 26.59
N ALA A 142 3.87 9.52 26.95
CA ALA A 142 4.89 10.09 26.07
C ALA A 142 5.10 9.19 24.85
N PHE A 143 5.28 9.80 23.69
CA PHE A 143 5.77 9.11 22.49
C PHE A 143 6.93 9.90 21.89
N GLU A 144 8.15 9.38 22.04
CA GLU A 144 9.38 10.07 21.64
C GLU A 144 9.62 9.92 20.13
N ILE A 145 9.70 11.05 19.42
CA ILE A 145 9.78 11.07 17.95
C ILE A 145 11.09 11.61 17.39
N GLY A 146 11.96 12.21 18.23
CA GLY A 146 13.21 12.84 17.79
C GLY A 146 14.04 11.94 16.87
N GLU A 147 14.49 10.82 17.42
CA GLU A 147 15.35 9.87 16.72
C GLU A 147 14.61 9.08 15.62
N ARG A 148 13.30 8.87 15.77
CA ARG A 148 12.48 8.12 14.80
C ARG A 148 12.38 8.85 13.46
N PHE A 149 12.17 10.17 13.51
CA PHE A 149 12.04 11.02 12.33
C PHE A 149 13.33 11.77 11.96
N GLY A 150 14.41 11.55 12.72
CA GLY A 150 15.71 12.14 12.44
C GLY A 150 15.81 13.62 12.77
N PHE A 151 14.96 14.15 13.65
CA PHE A 151 14.97 15.56 14.02
C PHE A 151 16.22 15.96 14.82
N ASP A 152 16.84 15.01 15.51
CA ASP A 152 18.00 15.20 16.38
C ASP A 152 19.14 14.21 16.08
N VAL A 153 19.10 13.49 14.95
CA VAL A 153 20.11 12.48 14.59
C VAL A 153 21.31 13.12 13.85
N PRO A 154 22.50 13.21 14.48
CA PRO A 154 23.66 13.82 13.84
C PRO A 154 24.20 12.95 12.71
N GLY A 155 24.66 13.58 11.62
CA GLY A 155 25.32 12.87 10.51
C GLY A 155 24.40 12.11 9.56
N ALA A 156 23.07 12.25 9.66
CA ALA A 156 22.15 11.73 8.66
C ALA A 156 22.52 12.24 7.25
N HIS A 157 22.57 11.33 6.28
CA HIS A 157 23.06 11.60 4.93
C HIS A 157 22.20 12.70 4.23
N GLU A 158 22.81 13.62 3.46
CA GLU A 158 22.06 14.72 2.79
C GLU A 158 20.94 14.24 1.87
N ASN A 159 21.11 13.07 1.24
CA ASN A 159 20.05 12.43 0.44
C ASN A 159 18.85 11.92 1.25
N ILE A 160 19.02 11.67 2.56
CA ILE A 160 17.94 11.34 3.52
C ILE A 160 17.25 12.64 3.97
N LYS A 161 18.01 13.75 4.01
CA LYS A 161 17.52 15.12 4.29
C LYS A 161 16.76 15.79 3.13
N ARG A 162 16.39 15.04 2.09
CA ARG A 162 15.76 15.62 0.90
C ARG A 162 14.30 15.90 1.18
N GLY A 163 14.00 17.17 1.37
CA GLY A 163 13.15 17.77 0.35
C GLY A 163 13.92 18.78 -0.47
N ILE A 164 13.43 18.98 -1.69
CA ILE A 164 13.97 19.93 -2.65
C ILE A 164 14.03 21.28 -1.91
N GLY A 165 15.13 22.02 -2.01
CA GLY A 165 15.20 23.38 -1.51
C GLY A 165 14.20 24.24 -2.29
N LEU A 166 13.00 24.39 -1.74
CA LEU A 166 11.88 25.05 -2.40
C LEU A 166 11.96 26.55 -2.15
N LEU A 167 12.78 27.27 -2.92
CA LEU A 167 12.70 28.72 -3.00
C LEU A 167 11.50 29.05 -3.91
N ASN A 168 10.39 29.54 -3.32
CA ASN A 168 9.16 30.03 -3.97
C ASN A 168 8.14 28.97 -4.43
N THR A 169 7.64 28.12 -3.52
CA THR A 169 6.52 27.20 -3.81
C THR A 169 5.16 27.88 -3.77
N VAL A 170 4.30 27.52 -4.72
CA VAL A 170 2.88 27.88 -4.72
C VAL A 170 2.08 26.62 -4.41
N ILE A 171 1.39 26.61 -3.26
CA ILE A 171 0.43 25.56 -2.91
C ILE A 171 -0.88 25.86 -3.63
N LYS A 172 -1.32 24.95 -4.50
CA LYS A 172 -2.64 25.03 -5.16
C LYS A 172 -3.56 24.00 -4.52
N ALA A 173 -4.63 24.45 -3.88
CA ALA A 173 -5.64 23.57 -3.28
C ALA A 173 -6.73 23.21 -4.29
N ALA A 174 -7.02 21.93 -4.44
CA ALA A 174 -8.18 21.41 -5.16
C ALA A 174 -8.80 20.28 -4.31
N HIS A 175 -10.12 20.31 -4.16
CA HIS A 175 -10.91 19.28 -3.49
C HIS A 175 -11.54 18.35 -4.54
N ALA A 176 -11.44 17.04 -4.33
CA ALA A 176 -12.19 16.05 -5.06
C ALA A 176 -12.58 14.92 -4.09
N GLU A 177 -13.85 14.55 -4.10
CA GLU A 177 -14.37 13.33 -3.48
C GLU A 177 -14.21 12.16 -4.47
N GLY A 178 -14.11 10.93 -3.98
CA GLY A 178 -14.18 9.75 -4.83
C GLY A 178 -13.86 8.46 -4.10
N GLU A 179 -13.95 7.36 -4.85
CA GLU A 179 -13.87 5.99 -4.37
C GLU A 179 -12.54 5.70 -3.63
N GLU A 180 -12.66 4.90 -2.57
CA GLU A 180 -11.57 4.40 -1.76
C GLU A 180 -11.07 3.06 -2.31
N VAL A 181 -9.75 2.88 -2.31
CA VAL A 181 -9.07 1.66 -2.71
C VAL A 181 -8.23 1.21 -1.53
N PHE A 182 -8.53 0.04 -0.99
CA PHE A 182 -7.70 -0.64 0.00
C PHE A 182 -7.00 -1.82 -0.66
N ARG A 183 -5.79 -2.11 -0.18
CA ARG A 183 -5.14 -3.37 -0.55
C ARG A 183 -5.80 -4.49 0.26
N ASP A 184 -6.32 -5.49 -0.44
CA ASP A 184 -6.98 -6.68 0.14
C ASP A 184 -5.94 -7.65 0.71
N ALA A 185 -5.27 -7.22 1.78
CA ALA A 185 -4.09 -7.87 2.32
C ALA A 185 -3.92 -7.62 3.82
N LEU A 186 -3.54 -8.66 4.55
CA LEU A 186 -3.01 -8.48 5.91
C LEU A 186 -1.63 -7.82 5.81
N THR A 187 -1.60 -6.50 5.95
CA THR A 187 -0.36 -5.73 6.00
C THR A 187 0.01 -5.52 7.46
N PRO A 188 1.18 -5.97 7.93
CA PRO A 188 1.60 -5.72 9.30
C PRO A 188 1.76 -4.23 9.61
N ASP A 189 1.62 -3.86 10.88
CA ASP A 189 1.91 -2.52 11.40
C ASP A 189 3.11 -2.55 12.35
N LEU A 190 4.30 -2.70 11.76
CA LEU A 190 5.54 -2.80 12.54
C LEU A 190 6.02 -1.42 13.00
N ALA A 191 6.38 -1.32 14.27
CA ALA A 191 7.05 -0.14 14.82
C ALA A 191 8.53 -0.10 14.43
N GLN A 192 9.07 1.11 14.21
CA GLN A 192 10.49 1.30 13.90
C GLN A 192 11.38 1.57 15.12
N ASN A 193 12.69 1.36 14.99
CA ASN A 193 13.68 2.06 15.82
C ASN A 193 14.16 3.34 15.11
N SER A 194 15.21 3.98 15.65
CA SER A 194 15.79 5.22 15.09
C SER A 194 16.08 5.11 13.58
N MET A 195 15.45 5.98 12.80
CA MET A 195 15.64 6.13 11.35
C MET A 195 15.35 4.87 10.49
N GLU A 196 14.62 3.88 11.01
CA GLU A 196 14.37 2.61 10.29
C GLU A 196 13.14 2.62 9.37
N CYS A 197 12.45 3.75 9.25
CA CYS A 197 11.19 3.92 8.52
C CYS A 197 11.14 3.18 7.17
N ALA A 198 12.19 3.28 6.35
CA ALA A 198 12.26 2.62 5.04
C ALA A 198 12.41 1.09 5.11
N ALA A 199 13.22 0.58 6.04
CA ALA A 199 13.42 -0.86 6.20
C ALA A 199 12.17 -1.53 6.79
N VAL A 200 11.53 -0.87 7.76
CA VAL A 200 10.30 -1.37 8.39
C VAL A 200 9.13 -1.33 7.43
N SER A 201 8.99 -0.24 6.65
CA SER A 201 7.94 -0.18 5.63
C SER A 201 8.13 -1.26 4.55
N ALA A 202 9.38 -1.55 4.19
CA ALA A 202 9.71 -2.66 3.30
C ALA A 202 9.40 -4.03 3.91
N ALA A 203 9.64 -4.22 5.21
CA ALA A 203 9.31 -5.45 5.92
C ALA A 203 7.80 -5.70 5.94
N ASN A 204 6.98 -4.68 6.24
CA ASN A 204 5.51 -4.77 6.17
C ASN A 204 5.05 -5.27 4.80
N ASN A 205 5.56 -4.65 3.72
CA ASN A 205 5.18 -4.98 2.36
C ASN A 205 5.65 -6.37 1.92
N LEU A 206 6.88 -6.76 2.26
CA LEU A 206 7.40 -8.09 1.95
C LEU A 206 6.66 -9.19 2.70
N MET A 207 6.39 -9.01 4.00
CA MET A 207 5.60 -9.95 4.79
C MET A 207 4.19 -10.09 4.23
N SER A 208 3.59 -8.98 3.81
CA SER A 208 2.26 -9.02 3.26
C SER A 208 2.22 -9.72 1.89
N LEU A 209 3.09 -9.36 0.94
CA LEU A 209 3.17 -10.01 -0.37
C LEU A 209 3.54 -11.49 -0.25
N ALA A 210 4.48 -11.84 0.62
CA ALA A 210 4.86 -13.23 0.84
C ALA A 210 3.73 -14.03 1.51
N GLY A 211 2.97 -13.40 2.42
CA GLY A 211 1.78 -13.96 3.06
C GLY A 211 0.68 -14.32 2.08
N GLU A 212 0.33 -13.37 1.19
CA GLU A 212 -0.67 -13.58 0.14
C GLU A 212 -0.33 -14.69 -0.86
N ASN A 213 0.94 -15.07 -0.96
CA ASN A 213 1.45 -16.00 -1.96
C ASN A 213 2.09 -17.25 -1.33
N ASP A 214 1.81 -17.55 -0.05
CA ASP A 214 2.31 -18.71 0.69
C ASP A 214 3.85 -18.86 0.67
N LYS A 215 4.57 -17.73 0.60
CA LYS A 215 6.04 -17.65 0.62
C LYS A 215 6.62 -17.04 1.89
N LEU A 216 5.85 -16.95 2.98
CA LEU A 216 6.40 -16.48 4.27
C LEU A 216 7.61 -17.29 4.72
N GLY A 217 7.65 -18.59 4.42
CA GLY A 217 8.81 -19.46 4.71
C GLY A 217 10.10 -19.10 3.96
N ASN A 218 10.02 -18.22 2.97
CA ASN A 218 11.20 -17.68 2.28
C ASN A 218 11.76 -16.43 2.98
N LEU A 219 11.03 -15.85 3.95
CA LEU A 219 11.53 -14.73 4.74
C LEU A 219 12.25 -15.26 6.01
N PRO A 220 13.13 -14.45 6.62
CA PRO A 220 13.64 -14.74 7.95
C PRO A 220 12.51 -14.99 8.95
N GLU A 221 12.67 -16.01 9.80
CA GLU A 221 11.65 -16.44 10.77
C GLU A 221 11.31 -15.33 11.77
N PHE A 222 12.31 -14.54 12.19
CA PHE A 222 12.13 -13.44 13.11
C PHE A 222 12.06 -12.11 12.36
N THR A 223 11.03 -11.31 12.67
CA THR A 223 10.85 -9.97 12.09
C THR A 223 12.06 -9.05 12.30
N GLY A 224 12.75 -9.17 13.44
CA GLY A 224 13.99 -8.43 13.70
C GLY A 224 15.09 -8.75 12.70
N ASP A 225 15.27 -10.03 12.36
CA ASP A 225 16.28 -10.47 11.37
C ASP A 225 15.92 -9.99 9.97
N LEU A 226 14.63 -10.01 9.60
CA LEU A 226 14.14 -9.43 8.35
C LEU A 226 14.53 -7.95 8.23
N ILE A 227 14.28 -7.15 9.27
CA ILE A 227 14.60 -5.72 9.28
C ILE A 227 16.12 -5.50 9.19
N GLU A 228 16.94 -6.26 9.92
CA GLU A 228 18.40 -6.13 9.88
C GLU A 228 19.01 -6.53 8.54
N GLU A 229 18.49 -7.57 7.91
CA GLU A 229 18.89 -7.95 6.56
C GLU A 229 18.52 -6.88 5.53
N LEU A 230 17.30 -6.32 5.61
CA LEU A 230 16.88 -5.22 4.74
C LEU A 230 17.74 -3.97 4.96
N LYS A 231 18.07 -3.63 6.21
CA LYS A 231 19.00 -2.52 6.52
C LYS A 231 20.36 -2.75 5.89
N THR A 232 20.87 -3.98 5.95
CA THR A 232 22.16 -4.34 5.34
C THR A 232 22.11 -4.18 3.82
N ASP A 233 21.13 -4.79 3.16
CA ASP A 233 20.99 -4.76 1.69
C ASP A 233 20.70 -3.34 1.17
N MET A 234 19.92 -2.55 1.91
CA MET A 234 19.61 -1.15 1.61
C MET A 234 20.67 -0.16 2.11
N LYS A 235 21.82 -0.64 2.62
CA LYS A 235 22.95 0.20 3.05
C LYS A 235 22.53 1.29 4.05
N PHE A 236 21.79 0.88 5.08
CA PHE A 236 21.36 1.75 6.16
C PHE A 236 22.55 2.50 6.77
N ASN A 237 22.39 3.81 6.94
CA ASN A 237 23.34 4.67 7.64
C ASN A 237 22.58 5.88 8.20
N ASN A 238 21.99 5.72 9.39
CA ASN A 238 21.05 6.67 9.98
C ASN A 238 19.93 7.03 9.00
N GLY A 239 19.34 5.99 8.42
CA GLY A 239 18.33 6.03 7.37
C GLY A 239 18.81 5.46 6.04
N ILE A 240 17.89 5.39 5.08
CA ILE A 240 18.09 4.76 3.78
C ILE A 240 17.64 5.73 2.68
N SER A 241 18.44 5.88 1.63
CA SER A 241 18.05 6.66 0.46
C SER A 241 17.11 5.88 -0.46
N LEU A 242 16.19 6.55 -1.16
CA LEU A 242 15.30 5.92 -2.15
C LEU A 242 16.02 5.02 -3.17
N ALA A 243 17.19 5.45 -3.65
CA ALA A 243 17.99 4.65 -4.59
C ALA A 243 18.47 3.33 -3.96
N ASN A 244 18.88 3.37 -2.69
CA ASN A 244 19.28 2.17 -1.97
C ASN A 244 18.07 1.30 -1.57
N MET A 245 16.88 1.88 -1.37
CA MET A 245 15.68 1.09 -1.13
C MET A 245 15.43 0.13 -2.29
N VAL A 246 15.41 0.63 -3.53
CA VAL A 246 15.15 -0.20 -4.71
C VAL A 246 16.25 -1.24 -4.90
N ALA A 247 17.51 -0.82 -4.87
CA ALA A 247 18.63 -1.72 -5.08
C ALA A 247 18.72 -2.80 -3.99
N GLY A 248 18.51 -2.42 -2.72
CA GLY A 248 18.53 -3.34 -1.59
C GLY A 248 17.35 -4.30 -1.59
N LYS A 249 16.13 -3.85 -1.92
CA LYS A 249 14.98 -4.73 -2.11
C LYS A 249 15.24 -5.76 -3.20
N ASN A 250 15.78 -5.33 -4.35
CA ASN A 250 16.09 -6.25 -5.45
C ASN A 250 17.15 -7.28 -5.08
N ALA A 251 18.16 -6.89 -4.28
CA ALA A 251 19.13 -7.84 -3.75
C ALA A 251 18.51 -8.82 -2.74
N PHE A 252 17.67 -8.31 -1.83
CA PHE A 252 16.98 -9.10 -0.82
C PHE A 252 16.05 -10.14 -1.45
N ILE A 253 15.15 -9.72 -2.36
CA ILE A 253 14.19 -10.62 -3.01
C ILE A 253 14.89 -11.66 -3.89
N GLN A 254 16.01 -11.32 -4.53
CA GLN A 254 16.82 -12.29 -5.27
C GLN A 254 17.44 -13.33 -4.34
N ARG A 255 17.97 -12.90 -3.19
CA ARG A 255 18.62 -13.77 -2.20
C ARG A 255 17.63 -14.73 -1.53
N HIS A 256 16.39 -14.27 -1.32
CA HIS A 256 15.30 -15.03 -0.68
C HIS A 256 14.36 -15.71 -1.67
N ASN A 257 14.71 -15.73 -2.96
CA ASN A 257 13.91 -16.36 -4.01
C ASN A 257 12.44 -15.92 -4.00
N LEU A 258 12.23 -14.62 -3.88
CA LEU A 258 10.91 -13.99 -3.92
C LEU A 258 10.69 -13.41 -5.32
N PRO A 259 9.68 -13.90 -6.07
CA PRO A 259 9.35 -13.39 -7.39
C PRO A 259 8.58 -12.07 -7.25
N ILE A 260 9.33 -11.02 -6.92
CA ILE A 260 8.83 -9.66 -6.75
C ILE A 260 9.58 -8.76 -7.72
N SER A 261 8.88 -7.80 -8.32
CA SER A 261 9.50 -6.67 -9.02
C SER A 261 9.34 -5.43 -8.16
N THR A 262 10.41 -4.62 -8.07
CA THR A 262 10.40 -3.35 -7.33
C THR A 262 10.64 -2.20 -8.31
N GLU A 263 9.72 -1.24 -8.32
CA GLU A 263 9.82 0.00 -9.08
C GLU A 263 9.85 1.21 -8.14
N LEU A 264 10.59 2.26 -8.51
CA LEU A 264 10.48 3.59 -7.90
C LEU A 264 9.96 4.59 -8.91
N LYS A 265 8.91 5.30 -8.52
CA LYS A 265 8.39 6.44 -9.26
C LYS A 265 8.54 7.72 -8.45
N LEU A 266 9.30 8.66 -8.99
CA LEU A 266 9.50 9.98 -8.39
C LEU A 266 8.39 10.95 -8.79
N ALA A 267 8.02 11.85 -7.87
CA ALA A 267 6.92 12.80 -8.03
C ALA A 267 5.60 12.12 -8.49
N PRO A 268 5.10 11.13 -7.73
CA PRO A 268 3.91 10.39 -8.13
C PRO A 268 2.67 11.29 -8.18
N THR A 269 1.78 10.99 -9.12
CA THR A 269 0.42 11.53 -9.17
C THR A 269 -0.52 10.70 -8.31
N LYS A 270 -1.72 11.23 -8.02
CA LYS A 270 -2.75 10.48 -7.30
C LYS A 270 -3.13 9.20 -8.04
N ASP A 271 -3.25 9.29 -9.37
CA ASP A 271 -3.57 8.14 -10.21
C ASP A 271 -2.49 7.05 -10.14
N ASP A 272 -1.22 7.43 -9.99
CA ASP A 272 -0.14 6.45 -9.83
C ASP A 272 -0.30 5.63 -8.55
N ILE A 273 -0.67 6.29 -7.45
CA ILE A 273 -0.91 5.66 -6.15
C ILE A 273 -2.12 4.73 -6.23
N LEU A 274 -3.24 5.23 -6.75
CA LEU A 274 -4.48 4.46 -6.88
C LEU A 274 -4.31 3.26 -7.83
N ASN A 275 -3.61 3.44 -8.95
CA ASN A 275 -3.35 2.35 -9.90
C ASN A 275 -2.45 1.26 -9.30
N ALA A 276 -1.45 1.63 -8.50
CA ALA A 276 -0.58 0.66 -7.81
C ALA A 276 -1.37 -0.17 -6.78
N LEU A 277 -2.22 0.47 -5.99
CA LEU A 277 -3.09 -0.26 -5.04
C LEU A 277 -4.08 -1.16 -5.78
N ASN A 278 -4.72 -0.66 -6.84
CA ASN A 278 -5.66 -1.45 -7.65
C ASN A 278 -5.03 -2.66 -8.36
N SER A 279 -3.72 -2.65 -8.60
CA SER A 279 -3.02 -3.82 -9.15
C SER A 279 -2.68 -4.87 -8.08
N GLY A 280 -3.02 -4.63 -6.81
CA GLY A 280 -2.63 -5.46 -5.68
C GLY A 280 -1.18 -5.28 -5.25
N ALA A 281 -0.49 -4.23 -5.75
CA ALA A 281 0.89 -3.98 -5.39
C ALA A 281 1.02 -3.57 -3.92
N ALA A 282 2.08 -3.99 -3.25
CA ALA A 282 2.46 -3.41 -1.97
C ALA A 282 3.24 -2.12 -2.22
N VAL A 283 2.91 -1.06 -1.48
CA VAL A 283 3.34 0.30 -1.80
C VAL A 283 3.97 0.97 -0.59
N GLU A 284 5.12 1.62 -0.77
CA GLU A 284 5.65 2.60 0.17
C GLU A 284 5.52 4.02 -0.38
N LEU A 285 5.12 4.95 0.49
CA LEU A 285 5.17 6.38 0.19
C LEU A 285 6.40 7.00 0.86
N SER A 286 7.16 7.75 0.07
CA SER A 286 8.26 8.59 0.55
C SER A 286 7.78 10.02 0.67
N PHE A 287 8.00 10.59 1.83
CA PHE A 287 7.72 11.98 2.16
C PHE A 287 9.01 12.77 2.29
N ALA A 288 8.96 13.99 1.77
CA ALA A 288 9.95 15.02 1.99
C ALA A 288 9.36 16.08 2.94
N PHE A 289 10.08 16.37 4.02
CA PHE A 289 9.72 17.36 5.04
C PHE A 289 10.65 18.56 4.94
N VAL A 290 10.11 19.72 4.56
CA VAL A 290 10.90 20.94 4.30
C VAL A 290 10.31 22.19 4.93
N GLN A 291 11.13 23.26 4.98
CA GLN A 291 10.69 24.60 5.38
C GLN A 291 10.03 24.61 6.77
N SER A 292 10.63 23.92 7.74
CA SER A 292 10.13 23.93 9.11
C SER A 292 10.04 25.37 9.64
N ARG A 293 8.89 25.72 10.22
CA ARG A 293 8.70 27.03 10.89
C ARG A 293 9.56 27.15 12.14
N SER A 294 9.81 26.04 12.81
CA SER A 294 10.71 25.92 13.96
C SER A 294 12.19 25.86 13.58
N GLY A 295 12.53 25.99 12.29
CA GLY A 295 13.91 25.99 11.81
C GLY A 295 14.60 24.62 11.85
N ARG A 296 13.83 23.53 11.93
CA ARG A 296 14.38 22.16 11.86
C ARG A 296 14.98 21.90 10.48
N ASP A 297 16.05 21.11 10.47
CA ASP A 297 16.64 20.58 9.25
C ASP A 297 15.59 19.82 8.43
N ASN A 298 15.67 19.95 7.09
CA ASN A 298 14.86 19.12 6.21
C ASN A 298 15.16 17.63 6.47
N THR A 299 14.12 16.81 6.44
CA THR A 299 14.22 15.36 6.64
C THR A 299 13.31 14.62 5.65
N GLY A 300 13.31 13.30 5.71
CA GLY A 300 12.44 12.44 4.94
C GLY A 300 11.80 11.38 5.83
N HIS A 301 10.73 10.78 5.34
CA HIS A 301 10.04 9.70 6.03
C HIS A 301 9.43 8.74 5.04
N VAL A 302 9.37 7.45 5.39
CA VAL A 302 8.78 6.42 4.53
C VAL A 302 7.74 5.66 5.35
N VAL A 303 6.57 5.46 4.76
CA VAL A 303 5.46 4.72 5.37
C VAL A 303 4.95 3.64 4.44
N THR A 304 4.29 2.63 5.03
CA THR A 304 3.56 1.62 4.28
C THR A 304 2.19 2.13 3.92
N LEU A 305 1.82 2.10 2.64
CA LEU A 305 0.49 2.46 2.17
C LEU A 305 -0.42 1.23 2.19
N VAL A 306 -1.55 1.34 2.90
CA VAL A 306 -2.56 0.26 2.99
C VAL A 306 -3.84 0.59 2.21
N GLY A 307 -4.08 1.87 1.95
CA GLY A 307 -5.16 2.29 1.05
C GLY A 307 -5.07 3.77 0.68
N ALA A 308 -5.91 4.20 -0.26
CA ALA A 308 -6.03 5.59 -0.66
C ALA A 308 -7.41 5.90 -1.25
N SER A 309 -7.76 7.19 -1.26
CA SER A 309 -8.91 7.74 -1.99
C SER A 309 -8.48 8.96 -2.79
N ASN A 310 -9.42 9.67 -3.42
CA ASN A 310 -9.12 10.93 -4.08
C ASN A 310 -8.58 12.03 -3.13
N SER A 311 -8.88 11.93 -1.83
CA SER A 311 -8.55 12.96 -0.84
C SER A 311 -7.66 12.48 0.29
N ASN A 312 -7.56 11.18 0.54
CA ASN A 312 -6.86 10.63 1.70
C ASN A 312 -5.92 9.49 1.29
N ILE A 313 -4.90 9.27 2.11
CA ILE A 313 -4.09 8.06 2.12
C ILE A 313 -4.20 7.44 3.51
N PHE A 314 -4.21 6.11 3.55
CA PHE A 314 -4.28 5.30 4.75
C PHE A 314 -2.98 4.55 4.86
N VAL A 315 -2.26 4.75 5.96
CA VAL A 315 -0.88 4.30 6.09
C VAL A 315 -0.65 3.61 7.43
N HIS A 316 0.24 2.62 7.42
CA HIS A 316 0.93 2.16 8.62
C HIS A 316 2.21 2.96 8.75
N ASP A 317 2.20 3.89 9.69
CA ASP A 317 3.35 4.73 9.98
C ASP A 317 4.13 4.19 11.18
N SER A 318 5.19 3.45 10.85
CA SER A 318 6.09 2.85 11.84
C SER A 318 6.71 3.85 12.82
N GLY A 319 6.69 5.15 12.51
CA GLY A 319 7.16 6.24 13.36
C GLY A 319 6.16 6.68 14.43
N THR A 320 4.98 6.08 14.48
CA THR A 320 3.84 6.51 15.30
C THR A 320 3.32 5.35 16.16
N PRO A 321 2.38 5.58 17.10
CA PRO A 321 1.74 4.48 17.83
C PRO A 321 1.08 3.48 16.87
N GLU A 322 1.02 2.21 17.27
CA GLU A 322 0.36 1.15 16.48
C GLU A 322 -1.09 1.54 16.15
N GLY A 323 -1.41 1.52 14.86
CA GLY A 323 -2.68 1.86 14.27
C GLY A 323 -2.52 2.44 12.86
N MET A 324 -3.62 2.47 12.14
CA MET A 324 -3.67 3.10 10.83
C MET A 324 -3.86 4.61 10.95
N ASP A 325 -3.00 5.36 10.25
CA ASP A 325 -3.12 6.80 10.12
C ASP A 325 -3.87 7.18 8.84
N THR A 326 -4.77 8.14 8.97
CA THR A 326 -5.42 8.79 7.81
C THR A 326 -4.77 10.15 7.55
N LEU A 327 -4.06 10.27 6.44
CA LEU A 327 -3.43 11.53 6.04
C LEU A 327 -4.15 12.12 4.84
N ARG A 328 -4.40 13.43 4.90
CA ARG A 328 -5.12 14.12 3.84
C ARG A 328 -4.17 14.59 2.74
N MET A 329 -4.49 14.26 1.50
CA MET A 329 -3.87 14.86 0.32
C MET A 329 -4.46 16.26 0.07
N PHE A 330 -3.70 17.29 0.41
CA PHE A 330 -4.14 18.68 0.35
C PHE A 330 -3.37 19.47 -0.72
N GLY A 331 -3.93 19.53 -1.93
CA GLY A 331 -3.37 20.33 -3.00
C GLY A 331 -2.02 19.82 -3.52
N THR A 332 -1.28 20.68 -4.21
CA THR A 332 0.01 20.33 -4.83
C THR A 332 1.10 21.33 -4.53
N VAL A 333 2.33 20.86 -4.35
CA VAL A 333 3.55 21.67 -4.31
C VAL A 333 4.18 21.69 -5.71
N GLN A 334 4.40 22.88 -6.28
CA GLN A 334 5.00 23.02 -7.61
C GLN A 334 6.45 23.49 -7.56
N THR A 335 7.30 22.83 -8.33
CA THR A 335 8.68 23.25 -8.66
C THR A 335 8.77 23.56 -10.15
N PRO A 336 9.85 24.19 -10.63
CA PRO A 336 10.03 24.40 -12.06
C PRO A 336 10.02 23.12 -12.91
N LYS A 337 10.29 21.95 -12.31
CA LYS A 337 10.42 20.66 -13.03
C LYS A 337 9.31 19.66 -12.72
N ASN A 338 8.77 19.68 -11.51
CA ASN A 338 7.88 18.65 -10.97
C ASN A 338 6.73 19.26 -10.16
N THR A 339 5.60 18.55 -10.13
CA THR A 339 4.47 18.81 -9.22
C THR A 339 4.35 17.64 -8.26
N PHE A 340 4.20 17.93 -6.97
CA PHE A 340 4.12 16.94 -5.90
C PHE A 340 2.78 17.03 -5.18
N ILE A 341 2.31 15.91 -4.65
CA ILE A 341 1.13 15.87 -3.78
C ILE A 341 1.55 16.40 -2.40
N ASN A 342 0.90 17.47 -1.96
CA ASN A 342 1.13 18.01 -0.62
C ASN A 342 0.29 17.24 0.40
N VAL A 343 0.89 16.87 1.52
CA VAL A 343 0.25 16.12 2.60
C VAL A 343 0.60 16.83 3.91
N PRO A 344 -0.33 17.56 4.54
CA PRO A 344 -0.11 18.19 5.83
C PRO A 344 0.17 17.08 6.85
N TYR A 345 1.44 16.91 7.19
CA TYR A 345 1.90 15.84 8.05
C TYR A 345 1.89 16.34 9.50
N PRO A 346 1.13 15.74 10.44
CA PRO A 346 0.87 16.34 11.75
C PRO A 346 2.12 16.65 12.60
N LEU A 347 3.19 15.87 12.46
CA LEU A 347 4.46 16.08 13.18
C LEU A 347 5.37 17.12 12.54
N TRP A 348 5.00 17.64 11.37
CA TRP A 348 5.80 18.58 10.62
C TRP A 348 5.13 19.95 10.55
N ASP A 349 5.83 20.95 11.05
CA ASP A 349 5.33 22.33 11.08
C ASP A 349 5.68 23.12 9.81
N GLY A 350 6.27 22.49 8.80
CA GLY A 350 6.57 23.08 7.49
C GLY A 350 5.72 22.51 6.37
N VAL A 351 6.33 22.33 5.20
CA VAL A 351 5.72 21.69 4.03
C VAL A 351 6.13 20.22 3.99
N ALA A 352 5.17 19.32 3.85
CA ALA A 352 5.38 17.90 3.66
C ALA A 352 4.70 17.44 2.36
N TYR A 353 5.42 16.71 1.52
CA TYR A 353 4.89 16.25 0.23
C TYR A 353 5.45 14.88 -0.15
N ILE A 354 4.68 14.13 -0.94
CA ILE A 354 5.09 12.82 -1.45
C ILE A 354 6.08 13.04 -2.59
N ASP A 355 7.33 12.62 -2.41
CA ASP A 355 8.41 12.81 -3.38
C ASP A 355 8.75 11.53 -4.16
N GLY A 356 8.32 10.38 -3.66
CA GLY A 356 8.45 9.09 -4.32
C GLY A 356 7.41 8.08 -3.87
N VAL A 357 7.15 7.10 -4.72
CA VAL A 357 6.42 5.88 -4.39
C VAL A 357 7.27 4.68 -4.82
N VAL A 358 7.46 3.73 -3.91
CA VAL A 358 8.10 2.44 -4.23
C VAL A 358 7.00 1.39 -4.31
N ILE A 359 6.96 0.65 -5.42
CA ILE A 359 5.88 -0.27 -5.77
C ILE A 359 6.48 -1.67 -5.90
N GLN A 360 5.97 -2.63 -5.15
CA GLN A 360 6.34 -4.03 -5.22
C GLN A 360 5.19 -4.88 -5.75
N ASN A 361 5.42 -5.52 -6.89
CA ASN A 361 4.45 -6.44 -7.50
C ASN A 361 4.95 -7.86 -7.43
N TRP A 362 4.08 -8.80 -7.06
CA TRP A 362 4.35 -10.22 -7.25
C TRP A 362 4.37 -10.56 -8.75
N THR A 363 5.41 -11.26 -9.20
CA THR A 363 5.66 -11.54 -10.63
C THR A 363 5.54 -13.01 -11.00
N GLU A 364 5.48 -13.92 -10.02
CA GLU A 364 5.17 -15.32 -10.31
C GLU A 364 3.69 -15.43 -10.71
N PRO A 365 3.36 -16.13 -11.81
CA PRO A 365 1.97 -16.40 -12.12
C PRO A 365 1.35 -17.17 -10.95
N LYS A 366 0.22 -16.70 -10.41
CA LYS A 366 -0.55 -17.48 -9.43
C LYS A 366 -0.81 -18.86 -10.04
N HIS A 367 -0.25 -19.90 -9.45
CA HIS A 367 -0.54 -21.28 -9.85
C HIS A 367 -2.05 -21.48 -9.75
N ALA A 368 -2.70 -21.99 -10.79
CA ALA A 368 -4.10 -22.35 -10.69
C ALA A 368 -4.23 -23.40 -9.58
N GLU A 369 -5.06 -23.12 -8.57
CA GLU A 369 -5.32 -24.06 -7.47
C GLU A 369 -5.63 -25.45 -8.04
N GLY A 370 -4.85 -26.46 -7.63
CA GLY A 370 -5.01 -27.84 -8.09
C GLY A 370 -4.28 -28.22 -9.39
N SER A 371 -3.45 -27.35 -9.96
CA SER A 371 -2.62 -27.70 -11.12
C SER A 371 -1.30 -28.34 -10.69
N TYR A 372 -1.23 -29.65 -10.87
CA TYR A 372 -0.02 -30.44 -10.67
C TYR A 372 0.39 -31.10 -11.99
N THR A 373 1.69 -31.32 -12.20
CA THR A 373 2.15 -32.23 -13.25
C THR A 373 1.68 -33.66 -12.96
N ASP A 374 1.77 -34.55 -13.95
CA ASP A 374 1.52 -36.00 -13.75
C ASP A 374 2.41 -36.61 -12.64
N GLY A 375 3.50 -35.93 -12.25
CA GLY A 375 4.39 -36.27 -11.15
C GLY A 375 4.02 -35.67 -9.78
N GLY A 376 2.94 -34.89 -9.68
CA GLY A 376 2.49 -34.27 -8.43
C GLY A 376 3.22 -32.98 -8.05
N GLU A 377 3.98 -32.37 -8.97
CA GLU A 377 4.67 -31.10 -8.75
C GLU A 377 3.76 -29.92 -9.10
N GLN A 378 3.80 -28.85 -8.30
CA GLN A 378 3.04 -27.63 -8.55
C GLN A 378 3.41 -27.03 -9.92
N ALA A 379 2.40 -26.71 -10.73
CA ALA A 379 2.59 -26.33 -12.12
C ALA A 379 1.79 -25.08 -12.52
N SER A 380 2.29 -24.33 -13.51
CA SER A 380 1.65 -23.12 -14.04
C SER A 380 1.25 -23.30 -15.50
N GLU A 381 0.06 -22.86 -15.88
CA GLU A 381 -0.31 -22.74 -17.30
C GLU A 381 0.21 -21.40 -17.85
N VAL A 382 0.98 -21.45 -18.94
CA VAL A 382 1.58 -20.29 -19.59
C VAL A 382 1.29 -20.31 -21.09
N GLU A 383 0.85 -19.19 -21.65
CA GLU A 383 0.75 -19.01 -23.11
C GLU A 383 2.15 -18.77 -23.71
N MET A 384 2.56 -19.65 -24.61
CA MET A 384 3.84 -19.62 -25.31
C MET A 384 3.63 -19.38 -26.80
N LEU A 385 4.43 -18.48 -27.39
CA LEU A 385 4.61 -18.40 -28.84
C LEU A 385 5.54 -19.54 -29.29
N VAL A 386 5.11 -20.29 -30.30
CA VAL A 386 5.90 -21.37 -30.89
C VAL A 386 6.65 -20.85 -32.11
N ILE A 387 7.92 -20.52 -31.95
CA ILE A 387 8.76 -19.96 -33.02
C ILE A 387 9.84 -20.98 -33.33
N ASN A 388 9.90 -21.45 -34.58
CA ASN A 388 10.87 -22.47 -35.02
C ASN A 388 10.87 -23.76 -34.14
N GLY A 389 9.71 -24.13 -33.59
CA GLY A 389 9.55 -25.31 -32.72
C GLY A 389 9.98 -25.09 -31.25
N GLN A 390 10.34 -23.87 -30.89
CA GLN A 390 10.73 -23.45 -29.53
C GLN A 390 9.62 -22.64 -28.86
N TYR A 391 9.60 -22.61 -27.53
CA TYR A 391 8.48 -22.10 -26.74
C TYR A 391 8.89 -20.87 -25.93
N PHE A 392 8.39 -19.70 -26.33
CA PHE A 392 8.73 -18.44 -25.68
C PHE A 392 7.49 -17.85 -24.99
N PRO A 393 7.57 -17.41 -23.73
CA PRO A 393 6.41 -16.80 -23.06
C PRO A 393 5.93 -15.61 -23.85
N LYS A 394 4.63 -15.60 -24.17
CA LYS A 394 4.01 -14.53 -24.95
C LYS A 394 4.20 -13.16 -24.29
N SER A 395 4.37 -13.11 -22.98
CA SER A 395 4.69 -11.90 -22.19
C SER A 395 6.04 -11.25 -22.54
N PHE A 396 6.96 -11.96 -23.19
CA PHE A 396 8.24 -11.41 -23.63
C PHE A 396 8.11 -10.65 -24.97
N PHE A 397 6.91 -10.65 -25.56
CA PHE A 397 6.62 -10.04 -26.84
C PHE A 397 5.60 -8.91 -26.71
N ARG A 398 5.80 -7.86 -27.51
CA ARG A 398 4.83 -6.80 -27.77
C ARG A 398 4.25 -6.98 -29.16
N VAL A 399 3.01 -6.56 -29.31
CA VAL A 399 2.34 -6.49 -30.62
C VAL A 399 2.59 -5.12 -31.23
N ALA A 400 3.16 -5.11 -32.43
CA ALA A 400 3.17 -3.93 -33.28
C ALA A 400 1.97 -3.93 -34.22
N ASN A 401 1.45 -2.73 -34.49
CA ASN A 401 0.43 -2.51 -35.52
C ASN A 401 1.06 -2.65 -36.92
N PRO A 402 0.24 -2.85 -37.97
CA PRO A 402 0.75 -2.88 -39.33
C PRO A 402 1.57 -1.61 -39.65
N ASP A 403 2.77 -1.82 -40.15
CA ASP A 403 3.74 -0.79 -40.53
C ASP A 403 4.47 -1.22 -41.81
N ASN A 404 5.79 -1.37 -41.78
CA ASN A 404 6.55 -2.06 -42.82
C ASN A 404 6.16 -3.55 -42.93
N CYS A 405 5.54 -4.12 -41.90
CA CYS A 405 4.76 -5.35 -41.99
C CYS A 405 3.28 -5.04 -42.27
N ASN A 406 2.69 -5.65 -43.29
CA ASN A 406 1.28 -5.42 -43.68
C ASN A 406 0.23 -6.00 -42.73
N SER A 407 0.63 -6.43 -41.53
CA SER A 407 -0.24 -7.02 -40.50
C SER A 407 0.34 -6.79 -39.12
N SER A 408 -0.48 -6.94 -38.08
CA SER A 408 0.01 -6.96 -36.71
C SER A 408 0.97 -8.13 -36.50
N HIS A 409 2.07 -7.88 -35.81
CA HIS A 409 3.19 -8.81 -35.67
C HIS A 409 3.88 -8.65 -34.32
N TYR A 410 4.74 -9.61 -33.97
CA TYR A 410 5.41 -9.67 -32.68
C TYR A 410 6.83 -9.09 -32.73
N HIS A 411 7.17 -8.29 -31.73
CA HIS A 411 8.53 -7.85 -31.41
C HIS A 411 8.86 -8.17 -29.96
N ALA A 412 10.14 -8.14 -29.59
CA ALA A 412 10.55 -8.29 -28.20
C ALA A 412 10.09 -7.07 -27.37
N VAL A 413 9.77 -7.32 -26.09
CA VAL A 413 9.53 -6.26 -25.08
C VAL A 413 10.85 -5.67 -24.59
N ALA A 414 11.91 -6.49 -24.54
CA ALA A 414 13.23 -6.06 -24.09
C ALA A 414 13.90 -5.10 -25.10
N SER A 415 14.63 -4.11 -24.58
CA SER A 415 15.28 -3.07 -25.39
C SER A 415 16.43 -3.56 -26.26
N ASP A 416 17.01 -4.71 -25.91
CA ASP A 416 18.08 -5.39 -26.66
C ASP A 416 17.55 -6.28 -27.80
N ASP A 417 16.22 -6.30 -27.97
CA ASP A 417 15.48 -7.08 -28.94
C ASP A 417 15.59 -8.61 -28.73
N THR A 418 15.90 -9.07 -27.51
CA THR A 418 16.03 -10.51 -27.18
C THR A 418 14.81 -11.02 -26.39
N VAL A 419 14.36 -12.24 -26.70
CA VAL A 419 13.38 -13.00 -25.90
C VAL A 419 14.00 -14.31 -25.41
N TYR A 420 13.51 -14.82 -24.29
CA TYR A 420 14.00 -16.06 -23.67
C TYR A 420 12.86 -17.05 -23.52
N GLY A 421 13.16 -18.34 -23.66
CA GLY A 421 12.16 -19.40 -23.69
C GLY A 421 12.79 -20.78 -23.52
N PHE A 422 12.00 -21.81 -23.78
CA PHE A 422 12.45 -23.20 -23.74
C PHE A 422 12.64 -23.77 -25.13
N LYS A 423 13.66 -24.62 -25.25
CA LYS A 423 13.94 -25.38 -26.46
C LYS A 423 12.81 -26.37 -26.81
N TYR A 424 12.20 -26.97 -25.79
CA TYR A 424 11.08 -27.90 -25.88
C TYR A 424 10.14 -27.68 -24.69
N LYS A 425 8.85 -28.08 -24.80
CA LYS A 425 7.84 -27.93 -23.72
C LYS A 425 8.33 -28.42 -22.35
N ASN A 426 9.02 -29.55 -22.33
CA ASN A 426 9.43 -30.25 -21.11
C ASN A 426 10.91 -29.99 -20.74
N SER A 427 11.53 -28.95 -21.32
CA SER A 427 12.93 -28.62 -21.07
C SER A 427 13.05 -27.47 -20.09
N SER A 428 14.04 -27.52 -19.20
CA SER A 428 14.47 -26.39 -18.36
C SER A 428 15.66 -25.62 -18.99
N GLU A 429 16.12 -26.03 -20.18
CA GLU A 429 17.18 -25.32 -20.93
C GLU A 429 16.62 -24.00 -21.47
N ILE A 430 17.08 -22.89 -20.89
CA ILE A 430 16.76 -21.55 -21.40
C ILE A 430 17.55 -21.27 -22.66
N ILE A 431 16.81 -20.89 -23.70
CA ILE A 431 17.35 -20.42 -24.96
C ILE A 431 16.94 -18.96 -25.17
N SER A 432 17.75 -18.24 -25.95
CA SER A 432 17.44 -16.88 -26.36
C SER A 432 17.20 -16.82 -27.86
N LEU A 433 16.32 -15.91 -28.27
CA LEU A 433 16.06 -15.59 -29.66
C LEU A 433 16.05 -14.08 -29.81
N ARG A 434 16.86 -13.57 -30.74
CA ARG A 434 16.88 -12.15 -31.08
C ARG A 434 15.88 -11.87 -32.19
N ASP A 435 15.23 -10.71 -32.12
CA ASP A 435 14.32 -10.24 -33.15
C ASP A 435 15.02 -10.24 -34.52
N PRO A 436 14.55 -11.06 -35.48
CA PRO A 436 15.24 -11.26 -36.73
C PRO A 436 15.06 -10.07 -37.69
N ASP A 437 14.03 -9.25 -37.52
CA ASP A 437 13.77 -8.08 -38.36
C ASP A 437 12.98 -7.00 -37.62
N ARG A 438 13.72 -6.20 -36.85
CA ARG A 438 13.18 -5.10 -36.03
C ARG A 438 12.39 -4.04 -36.81
N ASN A 439 12.63 -3.93 -38.12
CA ASN A 439 12.01 -2.87 -38.95
C ASN A 439 10.91 -3.43 -39.86
N SER A 440 10.50 -4.68 -39.67
CA SER A 440 9.48 -5.38 -40.47
C SER A 440 8.69 -6.32 -39.56
N CYS A 441 8.27 -7.49 -40.03
CA CYS A 441 7.40 -8.40 -39.29
C CYS A 441 8.02 -9.05 -38.03
N GLY A 442 9.22 -8.66 -37.58
CA GLY A 442 9.85 -9.16 -36.36
C GLY A 442 9.85 -10.67 -36.24
N PHE A 443 9.27 -11.20 -35.15
CA PHE A 443 9.13 -12.63 -34.90
C PHE A 443 8.00 -13.31 -35.69
N GLY A 444 7.30 -12.57 -36.54
CA GLY A 444 6.21 -13.05 -37.39
C GLY A 444 4.87 -12.38 -37.11
N LYS A 445 3.94 -12.52 -38.04
CA LYS A 445 2.58 -11.98 -37.91
C LYS A 445 1.79 -12.75 -36.86
N ILE A 446 0.88 -12.06 -36.17
CA ILE A 446 0.04 -12.67 -35.14
C ILE A 446 -0.76 -13.86 -35.67
N SER A 447 -1.24 -13.77 -36.91
CA SER A 447 -2.01 -14.84 -37.57
C SER A 447 -1.17 -16.06 -37.97
N GLU A 448 0.16 -15.94 -37.95
CA GLU A 448 1.09 -16.95 -38.48
C GLU A 448 1.89 -17.63 -37.35
N VAL A 449 2.15 -16.94 -36.23
CA VAL A 449 2.88 -17.49 -35.09
C VAL A 449 1.92 -18.27 -34.18
N PRO A 450 2.07 -19.61 -34.03
CA PRO A 450 1.22 -20.40 -33.17
C PRO A 450 1.35 -20.00 -31.70
N VAL A 451 0.24 -20.00 -30.98
CA VAL A 451 0.17 -19.82 -29.53
C VAL A 451 -0.27 -21.13 -28.91
N GLU A 452 0.49 -21.63 -27.95
CA GLU A 452 0.16 -22.83 -27.20
C GLU A 452 0.13 -22.54 -25.71
N LYS A 453 -0.88 -23.07 -25.02
CA LYS A 453 -0.90 -23.13 -23.56
C LYS A 453 -0.14 -24.37 -23.13
N ILE A 454 0.92 -24.19 -22.35
CA ILE A 454 1.68 -25.29 -21.79
C ILE A 454 1.72 -25.20 -20.27
N THR A 455 1.75 -26.36 -19.63
CA THR A 455 1.99 -26.47 -18.20
C THR A 455 3.49 -26.54 -17.97
N ILE A 456 4.02 -25.61 -17.16
CA ILE A 456 5.44 -25.57 -16.79
C ILE A 456 5.61 -25.89 -15.30
N THR A 457 6.70 -26.55 -14.95
CA THR A 457 7.06 -26.85 -13.55
C THR A 457 7.52 -25.59 -12.81
N PHE A 458 7.58 -25.67 -11.49
CA PHE A 458 8.21 -24.63 -10.66
C PHE A 458 9.68 -24.38 -11.07
N GLU A 459 10.46 -25.41 -11.36
CA GLU A 459 11.85 -25.23 -11.81
C GLU A 459 11.92 -24.46 -13.13
N GLN A 460 11.05 -24.80 -14.08
CA GLN A 460 10.92 -24.09 -15.35
C GLN A 460 10.50 -22.63 -15.17
N SER A 461 9.56 -22.35 -14.25
CA SER A 461 9.14 -20.97 -13.97
C SER A 461 10.29 -20.13 -13.38
N GLN A 462 11.04 -20.69 -12.43
CA GLN A 462 12.17 -20.02 -11.79
C GLN A 462 13.31 -19.70 -12.79
N GLU A 463 13.58 -20.58 -13.75
CA GLU A 463 14.57 -20.30 -14.79
C GLU A 463 14.12 -19.21 -15.77
N LEU A 464 12.83 -19.15 -16.13
CA LEU A 464 12.30 -18.09 -17.00
C LEU A 464 12.27 -16.71 -16.34
N ILE A 465 11.92 -16.66 -15.05
CA ILE A 465 11.74 -15.40 -14.31
C ILE A 465 13.03 -14.56 -14.27
N LYS A 466 14.21 -15.21 -14.27
CA LYS A 466 15.52 -14.54 -14.35
C LYS A 466 15.69 -13.64 -15.57
N TYR A 467 14.89 -13.86 -16.62
CA TYR A 467 14.99 -13.17 -17.90
C TYR A 467 13.77 -12.30 -18.20
N LEU A 468 12.87 -12.10 -17.24
CA LEU A 468 11.75 -11.18 -17.39
C LEU A 468 12.25 -9.76 -17.72
N PRO A 469 11.80 -9.14 -18.82
CA PRO A 469 12.24 -7.80 -19.17
C PRO A 469 11.86 -6.79 -18.08
N THR A 470 12.84 -6.07 -17.53
CA THR A 470 12.62 -4.93 -16.62
C THR A 470 11.82 -3.79 -17.26
N SER A 471 11.67 -3.80 -18.58
CA SER A 471 10.89 -2.86 -19.41
C SER A 471 9.41 -3.25 -19.59
N ALA A 472 8.92 -4.29 -18.90
CA ALA A 472 7.49 -4.61 -18.82
C ALA A 472 6.68 -3.61 -17.96
N VAL A 473 7.36 -2.67 -17.29
CA VAL A 473 6.79 -1.43 -16.77
C VAL A 473 6.90 -0.35 -17.87
N PRO A 474 5.79 0.24 -18.37
CA PRO A 474 5.88 1.16 -19.50
C PRO A 474 6.44 2.53 -19.09
N GLU A 475 7.59 2.90 -19.66
CA GLU A 475 7.96 4.32 -19.84
C GLU A 475 7.02 4.95 -20.87
N LYS A 476 6.14 5.85 -20.41
CA LYS A 476 5.41 6.89 -21.16
C LYS A 476 5.07 6.56 -22.63
N SER A 477 3.85 6.11 -22.88
CA SER A 477 3.10 6.55 -24.07
C SER A 477 1.60 6.54 -23.79
N GLY A 478 0.90 7.61 -24.20
CA GLY A 478 -0.54 7.76 -24.02
C GLY A 478 -1.29 6.71 -24.84
N GLY A 479 -2.01 5.83 -24.16
CA GLY A 479 -2.80 4.77 -24.74
C GLY A 479 -2.74 3.53 -23.86
N THR A 480 -3.86 3.17 -23.24
CA THR A 480 -4.02 2.03 -22.35
C THR A 480 -3.63 0.72 -23.07
N VAL A 481 -2.41 0.24 -22.86
CA VAL A 481 -2.02 -1.13 -23.21
C VAL A 481 -2.49 -2.02 -22.05
N LYS A 482 -3.60 -2.74 -22.28
CA LYS A 482 -4.17 -3.72 -21.35
C LYS A 482 -3.46 -5.06 -21.57
N VAL A 483 -2.80 -5.57 -20.53
CA VAL A 483 -2.24 -6.93 -20.51
C VAL A 483 -3.36 -7.89 -20.07
N CYS A 484 -3.78 -8.78 -20.96
CA CYS A 484 -4.77 -9.82 -20.69
C CYS A 484 -4.07 -11.19 -20.62
N GLY A 485 -4.41 -12.03 -19.65
CA GLY A 485 -3.98 -13.44 -19.61
C GLY A 485 -3.27 -13.93 -18.34
N LEU A 486 -3.15 -13.12 -17.29
CA LEU A 486 -2.70 -13.60 -15.98
C LEU A 486 -3.89 -13.99 -15.09
N PRO A 487 -3.77 -15.04 -14.25
CA PRO A 487 -4.80 -15.43 -13.29
C PRO A 487 -5.08 -14.26 -12.33
N GLY A 488 -6.33 -13.78 -12.31
CA GLY A 488 -6.76 -12.59 -11.55
C GLY A 488 -7.13 -11.36 -12.40
N GLY A 489 -6.91 -11.37 -13.72
CA GLY A 489 -7.36 -10.29 -14.61
C GLY A 489 -8.86 -10.35 -14.98
N PRO A 490 -9.50 -9.21 -15.32
CA PRO A 490 -10.90 -9.20 -15.76
C PRO A 490 -11.10 -9.98 -17.07
N ALA A 491 -12.28 -10.57 -17.24
CA ALA A 491 -12.66 -11.30 -18.45
C ALA A 491 -12.51 -10.42 -19.70
N CYS A 492 -11.89 -10.98 -20.75
CA CYS A 492 -11.73 -10.30 -22.03
C CYS A 492 -13.12 -9.99 -22.63
N PRO A 493 -13.38 -8.76 -23.11
CA PRO A 493 -14.59 -8.50 -23.88
C PRO A 493 -14.53 -9.30 -25.19
N PRO A 494 -15.66 -9.79 -25.71
CA PRO A 494 -15.67 -10.54 -26.95
C PRO A 494 -15.28 -9.62 -28.11
N ARG A 495 -14.30 -10.04 -28.91
CA ARG A 495 -14.11 -9.61 -30.29
C ARG A 495 -13.73 -10.79 -31.16
#